data_AF-A0A182EH91-F1
#
_entry.id   AF-A0A182EH91-F1
#
_cell.length_a   1.000
_cell.length_b   1.000
_cell.length_c   1.000
_cell.angle_alpha   90.00
_cell.angle_beta   90.00
_cell.angle_gamma   90.00
#
_symmetry.space_group_name_H-M   'P 1'
#
loop_
_entity.id
_entity.type
_entity.pdbx_description
1 polymer ?
#
loop_
_entity_poly.entity_id
_entity_poly.type
_entity_poly.pdbx_seq_one_letter_code
_entity_poly.pdbx_strand_id
1 'polypeptide(L)'
;MIPMDTDVLMNNLNFLREEPPLNWLDYFVDRKKFGKFLESEKSNPKQLSALANQFTEQAVAIDKECDGLIRKEYDEEDLAYNRCKSAQLWICALSCFASVNWNLDLMKQCCNIISMKALLNRLVAFCYPTKIMSSNDDILSVLAEFYAESKVEFEKPEQLFACWLYATWLLKVDIDGRFPETIAKPTVSNPLNQFDANLMQAEQFKNCTAELRRSVEGAEKLLKRLLESNRKIHMIVPTKDCFLEALSKEPNLTADSILNLGNMNTASIPALDFQMSNIRLDYNSWTLTVLYSLMCNHFAAGKVQETRNDLERIVKNWPKYKKGLVDNVVLGINENDLTGYCEAYGITHSFSLSTPRFQNELMFQAINEKTLDVLDNCSLVHRLECQRIACTSESALMDNILAENIISEYCNDFPATLSTLMKLAANKPAVSHLITVCSRLVKRRAKLQVMKGVIQFLCTKIPNFVEEFKDVSPDCDKEYFGNFRDISRRSIHPLPNVATIRELLNGGTDVWRLIVSFDMNEIKSLFAKMTGKIVVPYRLRISRMIGDVISAAASQGNFEHINFMLGKLEQLAVIGDGAQWRTFCNDCVKEMGPLGKIQEIQVRFAFDAVRVQ
;
A
#
# COMPACT_ATOMS: atom_id res chain seq x y z
N MET A 1 -55.89 -24.45 0.86
CA MET A 1 -54.47 -24.33 0.46
C MET A 1 -54.39 -23.15 -0.48
N ILE A 2 -53.92 -22.01 0.03
CA ILE A 2 -53.67 -20.81 -0.77
C ILE A 2 -52.41 -21.10 -1.59
N PRO A 3 -52.39 -20.86 -2.91
CA PRO A 3 -51.19 -21.05 -3.71
C PRO A 3 -50.17 -20.00 -3.29
N MET A 4 -48.99 -20.45 -2.86
CA MET A 4 -47.87 -19.57 -2.57
C MET A 4 -47.22 -19.21 -3.90
N ASP A 5 -47.30 -17.93 -4.28
CA ASP A 5 -46.61 -17.36 -5.43
C ASP A 5 -45.11 -17.62 -5.34
N THR A 6 -44.60 -18.44 -6.25
CA THR A 6 -43.18 -18.74 -6.43
C THR A 6 -42.37 -17.50 -6.82
N ASP A 7 -43.04 -16.46 -7.33
CA ASP A 7 -42.43 -15.16 -7.66
C ASP A 7 -41.98 -14.35 -6.43
N VAL A 8 -42.57 -14.60 -5.26
CA VAL A 8 -42.18 -13.90 -4.02
C VAL A 8 -40.88 -14.49 -3.42
N LEU A 9 -40.59 -15.76 -3.68
CA LEU A 9 -39.36 -16.42 -3.22
C LEU A 9 -38.14 -16.01 -4.05
N MET A 10 -38.30 -15.79 -5.36
CA MET A 10 -37.21 -15.33 -6.25
C MET A 10 -36.82 -13.87 -6.02
N ASN A 11 -37.74 -13.02 -5.56
CA ASN A 11 -37.44 -11.60 -5.29
C ASN A 11 -36.60 -11.38 -4.02
N ASN A 12 -36.57 -12.33 -3.08
CA ASN A 12 -35.76 -12.21 -1.87
C ASN A 12 -34.27 -12.50 -2.07
N LEU A 13 -33.87 -13.05 -3.23
CA LEU A 13 -32.47 -13.30 -3.58
C LEU A 13 -31.86 -12.20 -4.49
N ASN A 14 -32.68 -11.28 -5.00
CA ASN A 14 -32.27 -10.21 -5.93
C ASN A 14 -32.03 -8.85 -5.23
N PHE A 15 -31.39 -8.85 -4.06
CA PHE A 15 -31.11 -7.62 -3.30
C PHE A 15 -30.26 -6.59 -4.07
N LEU A 16 -29.50 -7.00 -5.10
CA LEU A 16 -28.59 -6.12 -5.84
C LEU A 16 -29.09 -5.66 -7.22
N ARG A 17 -30.22 -6.17 -7.75
CA ARG A 17 -30.72 -5.90 -9.13
C ARG A 17 -29.68 -6.10 -10.26
N GLU A 18 -28.50 -6.61 -9.96
CA GLU A 18 -27.48 -7.00 -10.92
C GLU A 18 -27.61 -8.51 -11.17
N GLU A 19 -27.62 -8.89 -12.43
CA GLU A 19 -27.57 -10.31 -12.82
C GLU A 19 -26.26 -10.91 -12.27
N PRO A 20 -26.30 -12.04 -11.54
CA PRO A 20 -25.09 -12.60 -10.94
C PRO A 20 -24.06 -12.90 -12.04
N PRO A 21 -22.77 -12.64 -11.78
CA PRO A 21 -21.74 -12.90 -12.76
C PRO A 21 -21.73 -14.40 -13.08
N LEU A 22 -21.73 -14.71 -14.37
CA LEU A 22 -21.66 -16.09 -14.87
C LEU A 22 -20.39 -16.76 -14.35
N ASN A 23 -20.53 -18.00 -13.89
CA ASN A 23 -19.47 -18.77 -13.25
C ASN A 23 -18.99 -19.93 -14.15
N TRP A 24 -18.02 -20.70 -13.66
CA TRP A 24 -17.46 -21.84 -14.38
C TRP A 24 -18.52 -22.85 -14.84
N LEU A 25 -19.59 -23.09 -14.06
CA LEU A 25 -20.62 -24.08 -14.38
C LEU A 25 -21.46 -23.63 -15.57
N ASP A 26 -21.84 -22.35 -15.61
CA ASP A 26 -22.62 -21.77 -16.71
C ASP A 26 -21.90 -21.94 -18.05
N TYR A 27 -20.58 -21.73 -18.05
CA TYR A 27 -19.73 -21.87 -19.24
C TYR A 27 -19.34 -23.32 -19.53
N PHE A 28 -19.23 -24.18 -18.51
CA PHE A 28 -18.92 -25.60 -18.71
C PHE A 28 -20.08 -26.34 -19.36
N VAL A 29 -21.32 -26.02 -18.96
CA VAL A 29 -22.54 -26.61 -19.51
C VAL A 29 -22.84 -26.07 -20.90
N ASP A 30 -22.71 -24.75 -21.12
CA ASP A 30 -22.90 -24.13 -22.44
C ASP A 30 -21.57 -23.79 -23.12
N ARG A 31 -21.00 -24.80 -23.80
CA ARG A 31 -19.72 -24.68 -24.53
C ARG A 31 -19.77 -23.64 -25.66
N LYS A 32 -20.95 -23.39 -26.26
CA LYS A 32 -21.10 -22.37 -27.32
C LYS A 32 -21.03 -20.98 -26.73
N LYS A 33 -21.66 -20.76 -25.58
CA LYS A 33 -21.56 -19.50 -24.82
C LYS A 33 -20.13 -19.26 -24.34
N PHE A 34 -19.43 -20.30 -23.90
CA PHE A 34 -18.01 -20.21 -23.52
C PHE A 34 -17.12 -19.81 -24.70
N GLY A 35 -17.23 -20.47 -25.86
CA GLY A 35 -16.46 -20.11 -27.06
C GLY A 35 -16.67 -18.64 -27.46
N LYS A 36 -17.94 -18.19 -27.52
CA LYS A 36 -18.28 -16.78 -27.80
C LYS A 36 -17.69 -15.81 -26.77
N PHE A 37 -17.68 -16.18 -25.50
CA PHE A 37 -17.09 -15.35 -24.45
C PHE A 37 -15.57 -15.19 -24.63
N LEU A 38 -14.86 -16.24 -25.05
CA LEU A 38 -13.43 -16.15 -25.37
C LEU A 38 -13.13 -15.38 -26.66
N GLU A 39 -14.08 -15.29 -27.59
CA GLU A 39 -13.98 -14.55 -28.87
C GLU A 39 -14.26 -13.07 -28.78
N SER A 40 -15.02 -12.63 -27.78
CA SER A 40 -15.37 -11.23 -27.65
C SER A 40 -14.15 -10.38 -27.29
N GLU A 41 -13.74 -9.47 -28.18
CA GLU A 41 -12.74 -8.42 -27.92
C GLU A 41 -13.13 -7.52 -26.73
N LYS A 42 -14.42 -7.52 -26.35
CA LYS A 42 -14.97 -6.78 -25.20
C LYS A 42 -14.88 -7.57 -23.88
N SER A 43 -14.46 -8.82 -23.91
CA SER A 43 -14.39 -9.65 -22.71
C SER A 43 -13.32 -9.10 -21.78
N ASN A 44 -13.70 -8.84 -20.53
CA ASN A 44 -12.81 -8.26 -19.55
C ASN A 44 -11.68 -9.26 -19.21
N PRO A 45 -10.39 -8.92 -19.41
CA PRO A 45 -9.27 -9.81 -19.11
C PRO A 45 -9.27 -10.30 -17.66
N LYS A 46 -9.72 -9.48 -16.70
CA LYS A 46 -9.85 -9.89 -15.29
C LYS A 46 -10.92 -10.97 -15.10
N GLN A 47 -12.03 -10.89 -15.82
CA GLN A 47 -13.08 -11.91 -15.76
C GLN A 47 -12.60 -13.23 -16.35
N LEU A 48 -11.84 -13.19 -17.45
CA LEU A 48 -11.21 -14.37 -18.04
C LEU A 48 -10.21 -15.03 -17.08
N SER A 49 -9.36 -14.25 -16.40
CA SER A 49 -8.42 -14.76 -15.39
C SER A 49 -9.14 -15.33 -14.16
N ALA A 50 -10.22 -14.70 -13.70
CA ALA A 50 -11.03 -15.22 -12.60
C ALA A 50 -11.71 -16.55 -12.97
N LEU A 51 -12.25 -16.64 -14.19
CA LEU A 51 -12.86 -17.85 -14.73
C LEU A 51 -11.83 -18.98 -14.88
N ALA A 52 -10.62 -18.67 -15.35
CA ALA A 52 -9.49 -19.61 -15.41
C ALA A 52 -9.15 -20.20 -14.03
N ASN A 53 -9.13 -19.36 -12.99
CA ASN A 53 -8.92 -19.84 -11.62
C ASN A 53 -10.05 -20.75 -11.14
N GLN A 54 -11.31 -20.39 -11.39
CA GLN A 54 -12.45 -21.24 -11.02
C GLN A 54 -12.35 -22.63 -11.67
N PHE A 55 -12.09 -22.69 -12.99
CA PHE A 55 -11.89 -23.98 -13.67
C PHE A 55 -10.73 -24.79 -13.08
N THR A 56 -9.62 -24.12 -12.74
CA THR A 56 -8.45 -24.74 -12.10
C THR A 56 -8.80 -25.35 -10.74
N GLU A 57 -9.50 -24.60 -9.89
CA GLU A 57 -9.92 -25.09 -8.56
C GLU A 57 -10.82 -26.32 -8.66
N GLN A 58 -11.78 -26.31 -9.60
CA GLN A 58 -12.66 -27.45 -9.84
C GLN A 58 -11.89 -28.66 -10.39
N ALA A 59 -10.96 -28.45 -11.33
CA ALA A 59 -10.16 -29.53 -11.90
C ALA A 59 -9.29 -30.21 -10.83
N VAL A 60 -8.62 -29.42 -9.97
CA VAL A 60 -7.83 -29.92 -8.84
C VAL A 60 -8.70 -30.69 -7.84
N ALA A 61 -9.92 -30.23 -7.57
CA ALA A 61 -10.84 -30.93 -6.67
C ALA A 61 -11.22 -32.33 -7.22
N ILE A 62 -11.51 -32.41 -8.52
CA ILE A 62 -11.85 -33.70 -9.18
C ILE A 62 -10.64 -34.62 -9.27
N ASP A 63 -9.44 -34.09 -9.51
CA ASP A 63 -8.22 -34.90 -9.50
C ASP A 63 -7.98 -35.54 -8.13
N LYS A 64 -8.20 -34.78 -7.04
CA LYS A 64 -8.14 -35.33 -5.67
C LYS A 64 -9.21 -36.37 -5.39
N GLU A 65 -10.41 -36.19 -5.94
CA GLU A 65 -11.48 -37.18 -5.86
C GLU A 65 -11.09 -38.46 -6.60
N CYS A 66 -10.53 -38.35 -7.82
CA CYS A 66 -9.99 -39.48 -8.58
C CYS A 66 -8.92 -40.25 -7.80
N ASP A 67 -7.98 -39.54 -7.16
CA ASP A 67 -6.95 -40.16 -6.31
C ASP A 67 -7.58 -40.93 -5.14
N GLY A 68 -8.66 -40.40 -4.57
CA GLY A 68 -9.44 -41.06 -3.52
C GLY A 68 -10.17 -42.31 -4.00
N LEU A 69 -10.72 -42.28 -5.22
CA LEU A 69 -11.41 -43.41 -5.85
C LEU A 69 -10.45 -44.55 -6.20
N ILE A 70 -9.27 -44.23 -6.73
CA ILE A 70 -8.20 -45.20 -7.03
C ILE A 70 -7.80 -45.97 -5.76
N ARG A 71 -7.69 -45.28 -4.62
CA ARG A 71 -7.32 -45.90 -3.33
C ARG A 71 -8.41 -46.78 -2.72
N LYS A 72 -9.65 -46.68 -3.20
CA LYS A 72 -10.83 -47.35 -2.63
C LYS A 72 -11.44 -48.41 -3.56
N GLU A 73 -10.80 -48.73 -4.68
CA GLU A 73 -11.24 -49.76 -5.66
C GLU A 73 -12.70 -49.56 -6.15
N TYR A 74 -13.05 -48.33 -6.54
CA TYR A 74 -14.37 -48.01 -7.13
C TYR A 74 -14.50 -48.43 -8.61
N ASP A 75 -15.74 -48.36 -9.12
CA ASP A 75 -16.10 -48.64 -10.52
C ASP A 75 -15.21 -47.89 -11.53
N GLU A 76 -14.69 -48.62 -12.52
CA GLU A 76 -13.77 -48.11 -13.53
C GLU A 76 -14.46 -47.08 -14.45
N GLU A 77 -15.78 -47.18 -14.63
CA GLU A 77 -16.58 -46.24 -15.42
C GLU A 77 -16.64 -44.85 -14.77
N ASP A 78 -16.86 -44.80 -13.45
CA ASP A 78 -16.88 -43.54 -12.67
C ASP A 78 -15.51 -42.85 -12.68
N LEU A 79 -14.43 -43.64 -12.58
CA LEU A 79 -13.07 -43.12 -12.66
C LEU A 79 -12.76 -42.56 -14.05
N ALA A 80 -13.17 -43.24 -15.12
CA ALA A 80 -12.99 -42.77 -16.49
C ALA A 80 -13.77 -41.47 -16.75
N TYR A 81 -15.02 -41.41 -16.27
CA TYR A 81 -15.86 -40.20 -16.35
C TYR A 81 -15.23 -39.01 -15.62
N ASN A 82 -14.80 -39.18 -14.38
CA ASN A 82 -14.19 -38.11 -13.59
C ASN A 82 -12.88 -37.62 -14.19
N ARG A 83 -12.05 -38.51 -14.74
CA ARG A 83 -10.83 -38.12 -15.48
C ARG A 83 -11.14 -37.32 -16.74
N CYS A 84 -12.16 -37.71 -17.49
CA CYS A 84 -12.60 -36.97 -18.67
C CYS A 84 -13.10 -35.56 -18.29
N LYS A 85 -13.92 -35.48 -17.24
CA LYS A 85 -14.43 -34.21 -16.69
C LYS A 85 -13.29 -33.30 -16.21
N SER A 86 -12.34 -33.84 -15.45
CA SER A 86 -11.14 -33.10 -15.03
C SER A 86 -10.35 -32.57 -16.22
N ALA A 87 -10.08 -33.42 -17.23
CA ALA A 87 -9.37 -33.01 -18.42
C ALA A 87 -10.09 -31.86 -19.16
N GLN A 88 -11.41 -31.91 -19.29
CA GLN A 88 -12.18 -30.84 -19.92
C GLN A 88 -12.10 -29.53 -19.12
N LEU A 89 -12.17 -29.57 -17.78
CA LEU A 89 -12.00 -28.38 -16.94
C LEU A 89 -10.61 -27.78 -17.09
N TRP A 90 -9.56 -28.60 -17.15
CA TRP A 90 -8.20 -28.15 -17.42
C TRP A 90 -8.07 -27.47 -18.79
N ILE A 91 -8.71 -28.03 -19.82
CA ILE A 91 -8.73 -27.44 -21.16
C ILE A 91 -9.48 -26.10 -21.16
N CYS A 92 -10.59 -25.98 -20.42
CA CYS A 92 -11.29 -24.70 -20.23
C CYS A 92 -10.41 -23.66 -19.52
N ALA A 93 -9.68 -24.05 -18.47
CA ALA A 93 -8.76 -23.16 -17.76
C ALA A 93 -7.64 -22.65 -18.68
N LEU A 94 -7.01 -23.54 -19.45
CA LEU A 94 -5.96 -23.19 -20.41
C LEU A 94 -6.49 -22.36 -21.58
N SER A 95 -7.72 -22.60 -22.03
CA SER A 95 -8.38 -21.78 -23.05
C SER A 95 -8.56 -20.33 -22.58
N CYS A 96 -8.97 -20.15 -21.32
CA CYS A 96 -9.07 -18.81 -20.71
C CYS A 96 -7.70 -18.15 -20.60
N PHE A 97 -6.68 -18.90 -20.17
CA PHE A 97 -5.32 -18.39 -20.03
C PHE A 97 -4.71 -17.98 -21.39
N ALA A 98 -4.92 -18.79 -22.43
CA ALA A 98 -4.53 -18.48 -23.80
C ALA A 98 -5.30 -17.25 -24.34
N SER A 99 -6.55 -17.05 -23.94
CA SER A 99 -7.38 -15.90 -24.35
C SER A 99 -6.93 -14.57 -23.74
N VAL A 100 -6.28 -14.61 -22.56
CA VAL A 100 -5.56 -13.44 -21.99
C VAL A 100 -4.10 -13.40 -22.44
N ASN A 101 -3.77 -14.07 -23.55
CA ASN A 101 -2.44 -14.13 -24.14
C ASN A 101 -1.36 -14.57 -23.13
N TRP A 102 -1.68 -15.59 -22.34
CA TRP A 102 -0.76 -16.18 -21.36
C TRP A 102 -0.29 -15.22 -20.27
N ASN A 103 -0.87 -14.01 -20.12
CA ASN A 103 -0.36 -12.95 -19.24
C ASN A 103 -0.27 -13.39 -17.76
N LEU A 104 0.96 -13.62 -17.30
CA LEU A 104 1.26 -14.06 -15.93
C LEU A 104 0.85 -13.02 -14.87
N ASP A 105 0.96 -11.72 -15.16
CA ASP A 105 0.66 -10.66 -14.20
C ASP A 105 -0.86 -10.51 -14.00
N LEU A 106 -1.64 -10.70 -15.07
CA LEU A 106 -3.10 -10.77 -14.98
C LEU A 106 -3.56 -12.03 -14.24
N MET A 107 -2.98 -13.19 -14.54
CA MET A 107 -3.32 -14.42 -13.84
C MET A 107 -2.99 -14.35 -12.35
N LYS A 108 -1.87 -13.74 -11.96
CA LYS A 108 -1.47 -13.55 -10.56
C LYS A 108 -2.50 -12.74 -9.75
N GLN A 109 -3.27 -11.85 -10.38
CA GLN A 109 -4.31 -11.09 -9.67
C GLN A 109 -5.51 -11.96 -9.24
N CYS A 110 -5.73 -13.10 -9.89
CA CYS A 110 -6.90 -13.95 -9.67
C CYS A 110 -6.55 -15.36 -9.20
N CYS A 111 -5.38 -15.89 -9.56
CA CYS A 111 -4.91 -17.22 -9.19
C CYS A 111 -3.94 -17.14 -8.02
N ASN A 112 -4.15 -17.96 -6.99
CA ASN A 112 -3.15 -18.16 -5.95
C ASN A 112 -1.95 -18.99 -6.48
N ILE A 113 -0.85 -19.01 -5.73
CA ILE A 113 0.39 -19.68 -6.15
C ILE A 113 0.22 -21.19 -6.40
N ILE A 114 -0.66 -21.86 -5.63
CA ILE A 114 -0.93 -23.29 -5.76
C ILE A 114 -1.74 -23.57 -7.04
N SER A 115 -2.79 -22.80 -7.29
CA SER A 115 -3.59 -22.88 -8.53
C SER A 115 -2.71 -22.61 -9.75
N MET A 116 -1.83 -21.60 -9.68
CA MET A 116 -0.92 -21.28 -10.77
C MET A 116 0.10 -22.40 -11.02
N LYS A 117 0.68 -23.00 -9.95
CA LYS A 117 1.53 -24.18 -10.04
C LYS A 117 0.80 -25.34 -10.73
N ALA A 118 -0.42 -25.64 -10.30
CA ALA A 118 -1.22 -26.73 -10.85
C ALA A 118 -1.57 -26.52 -12.34
N LEU A 119 -1.95 -25.30 -12.72
CA LEU A 119 -2.26 -24.93 -14.10
C LEU A 119 -1.05 -25.07 -15.03
N LEU A 120 0.11 -24.56 -14.62
CA LEU A 120 1.35 -24.66 -15.39
C LEU A 120 1.87 -26.09 -15.44
N ASN A 121 1.73 -26.83 -14.35
CA ASN A 121 2.02 -28.25 -14.31
C ASN A 121 1.19 -29.01 -15.35
N ARG A 122 -0.11 -28.73 -15.40
CA ARG A 122 -1.00 -29.39 -16.35
C ARG A 122 -0.67 -29.05 -17.81
N LEU A 123 -0.28 -27.81 -18.09
CA LEU A 123 0.18 -27.42 -19.42
C LEU A 123 1.39 -28.25 -19.87
N VAL A 124 2.39 -28.40 -19.00
CA VAL A 124 3.58 -29.21 -19.31
C VAL A 124 3.19 -30.68 -19.52
N ALA A 125 2.32 -31.24 -18.68
CA ALA A 125 1.85 -32.61 -18.84
C ALA A 125 1.16 -32.85 -20.20
N PHE A 126 0.37 -31.89 -20.70
CA PHE A 126 -0.23 -31.98 -22.03
C PHE A 126 0.79 -31.94 -23.17
N CYS A 127 1.91 -31.25 -23.00
CA CYS A 127 2.99 -31.20 -23.99
C CYS A 127 3.91 -32.45 -23.95
N TYR A 128 3.85 -33.25 -22.87
CA TYR A 128 4.66 -34.46 -22.66
C TYR A 128 3.79 -35.69 -22.30
N PRO A 129 2.89 -36.14 -23.19
CA PRO A 129 1.91 -37.19 -22.89
C PRO A 129 2.54 -38.58 -22.63
N THR A 130 3.80 -38.79 -23.02
CA THR A 130 4.54 -40.06 -22.83
C THR A 130 5.14 -40.22 -21.44
N LYS A 131 5.21 -39.15 -20.62
CA LYS A 131 5.66 -39.22 -19.23
C LYS A 131 4.43 -39.24 -18.32
N ILE A 132 4.26 -40.30 -17.53
CA ILE A 132 3.16 -40.39 -16.57
C ILE A 132 3.42 -39.33 -15.47
N MET A 133 2.57 -38.32 -15.41
CA MET A 133 2.64 -37.28 -14.37
C MET A 133 1.29 -37.22 -13.66
N SER A 134 1.28 -37.52 -12.36
CA SER A 134 0.16 -37.26 -11.46
C SER A 134 -0.04 -35.74 -11.29
N SER A 135 -1.25 -35.32 -10.89
CA SER A 135 -1.57 -33.91 -10.63
C SER A 135 -0.71 -33.27 -9.54
N ASN A 136 -0.09 -34.10 -8.68
CA ASN A 136 0.82 -33.70 -7.60
C ASN A 136 2.30 -33.96 -7.94
N ASP A 137 2.61 -34.55 -9.09
CA ASP A 137 3.98 -34.90 -9.44
C ASP A 137 4.80 -33.64 -9.71
N ASP A 138 6.06 -33.70 -9.25
CA ASP A 138 6.96 -32.59 -9.36
C ASP A 138 7.53 -32.50 -10.79
N ILE A 139 6.91 -31.68 -11.63
CA ILE A 139 7.41 -31.36 -12.99
C ILE A 139 8.81 -30.77 -12.98
N LEU A 140 9.29 -30.33 -11.82
CA LEU A 140 10.70 -29.98 -11.62
C LEU A 140 11.64 -31.16 -11.92
N SER A 141 11.20 -32.42 -11.80
CA SER A 141 11.98 -33.60 -12.22
C SER A 141 12.14 -33.69 -13.74
N VAL A 142 11.06 -33.48 -14.50
CA VAL A 142 11.08 -33.42 -15.97
C VAL A 142 11.92 -32.23 -16.44
N LEU A 143 11.79 -31.08 -15.79
CA LEU A 143 12.64 -29.92 -16.06
C LEU A 143 14.10 -30.17 -15.65
N ALA A 144 14.36 -30.94 -14.59
CA ALA A 144 15.70 -31.32 -14.14
C ALA A 144 16.43 -32.23 -15.11
N GLU A 145 15.73 -33.14 -15.79
CA GLU A 145 16.29 -33.91 -16.90
C GLU A 145 16.75 -32.99 -18.04
N PHE A 146 15.96 -31.97 -18.40
CA PHE A 146 16.39 -30.94 -19.35
C PHE A 146 17.53 -30.05 -18.83
N TYR A 147 17.63 -29.83 -17.51
CA TYR A 147 18.77 -29.14 -16.88
C TYR A 147 20.05 -29.99 -16.87
N ALA A 148 19.95 -31.32 -16.97
CA ALA A 148 21.11 -32.22 -16.97
C ALA A 148 21.69 -32.44 -18.39
N GLU A 149 20.86 -32.41 -19.43
CA GLU A 149 21.29 -32.66 -20.80
C GLU A 149 22.09 -31.49 -21.43
N SER A 150 23.20 -31.82 -22.09
CA SER A 150 24.13 -30.87 -22.71
C SER A 150 23.62 -30.28 -24.05
N LYS A 151 22.52 -30.82 -24.60
CA LYS A 151 21.80 -30.28 -25.76
C LYS A 151 20.31 -30.33 -25.48
N VAL A 152 19.66 -29.17 -25.42
CA VAL A 152 18.20 -29.10 -25.31
C VAL A 152 17.62 -29.37 -26.70
N GLU A 153 17.16 -30.59 -26.94
CA GLU A 153 16.40 -30.94 -28.14
C GLU A 153 14.93 -31.16 -27.76
N PHE A 154 14.06 -30.24 -28.20
CA PHE A 154 12.62 -30.42 -28.10
C PHE A 154 12.14 -31.23 -29.30
N GLU A 155 11.37 -32.28 -29.03
CA GLU A 155 10.76 -33.10 -30.08
C GLU A 155 9.66 -32.34 -30.81
N LYS A 156 8.92 -31.50 -30.07
CA LYS A 156 7.79 -30.73 -30.58
C LYS A 156 7.86 -29.24 -30.20
N PRO A 157 7.38 -28.32 -31.04
CA PRO A 157 7.47 -26.88 -30.78
C PRO A 157 6.66 -26.40 -29.56
N GLU A 158 5.55 -27.07 -29.22
CA GLU A 158 4.74 -26.77 -28.03
C GLU A 158 5.48 -27.04 -26.71
N GLN A 159 6.45 -27.95 -26.72
CA GLN A 159 7.29 -28.25 -25.56
C GLN A 159 8.21 -27.08 -25.21
N LEU A 160 8.81 -26.46 -26.23
CA LEU A 160 9.63 -25.25 -26.07
C LEU A 160 8.83 -24.13 -25.40
N PHE A 161 7.59 -23.91 -25.85
CA PHE A 161 6.71 -22.89 -25.28
C PHE A 161 6.36 -23.18 -23.81
N ALA A 162 5.95 -24.41 -23.49
CA ALA A 162 5.57 -24.78 -22.12
C ALA A 162 6.75 -24.66 -21.15
N CYS A 163 7.94 -25.14 -21.53
CA CYS A 163 9.15 -25.02 -20.73
C CYS A 163 9.59 -23.56 -20.54
N TRP A 164 9.53 -22.76 -21.61
CA TRP A 164 9.83 -21.33 -21.55
C TRP A 164 8.87 -20.59 -20.61
N LEU A 165 7.56 -20.79 -20.77
CA LEU A 165 6.55 -20.13 -19.93
C LEU A 165 6.70 -20.51 -18.45
N TYR A 166 6.94 -21.79 -18.17
CA TYR A 166 7.16 -22.27 -16.81
C TYR A 166 8.42 -21.66 -16.17
N ALA A 167 9.53 -21.63 -16.90
CA ALA A 167 10.78 -21.03 -16.43
C ALA A 167 10.64 -19.53 -16.19
N THR A 168 9.99 -18.80 -17.10
CA THR A 168 9.69 -17.37 -16.93
C THR A 168 8.78 -17.11 -15.73
N TRP A 169 7.77 -17.96 -15.49
CA TRP A 169 6.95 -17.87 -14.28
C TRP A 169 7.77 -18.10 -13.00
N LEU A 170 8.64 -19.11 -12.96
CA LEU A 170 9.53 -19.34 -11.80
C LEU A 170 10.42 -18.14 -11.50
N LEU A 171 10.98 -17.47 -12.52
CA LEU A 171 11.76 -16.25 -12.31
C LEU A 171 10.92 -15.14 -11.66
N LYS A 172 9.66 -14.98 -12.07
CA LYS A 172 8.73 -14.01 -11.46
C LYS A 172 8.40 -14.36 -10.00
N VAL A 173 8.16 -15.64 -9.71
CA VAL A 173 7.93 -16.12 -8.32
C VAL A 173 9.13 -15.79 -7.43
N ASP A 174 10.36 -15.93 -7.92
CA ASP A 174 11.55 -15.55 -7.15
C ASP A 174 11.67 -14.05 -6.93
N ILE A 175 11.41 -13.24 -7.96
CA ILE A 175 11.40 -11.77 -7.83
C ILE A 175 10.39 -11.35 -6.75
N ASP A 176 9.17 -11.89 -6.82
CA ASP A 176 8.11 -11.60 -5.85
C ASP A 176 8.49 -12.04 -4.43
N GLY A 177 9.05 -13.25 -4.29
CA GLY A 177 9.46 -13.79 -2.99
C GLY A 177 10.67 -13.09 -2.36
N ARG A 178 11.34 -12.17 -3.06
CA ARG A 178 12.40 -11.33 -2.48
C ARG A 178 11.84 -10.11 -1.74
N PHE A 179 10.58 -9.74 -2.00
CA PHE A 179 9.92 -8.69 -1.26
C PHE A 179 9.31 -9.25 0.04
N PRO A 180 9.29 -8.47 1.14
CA PRO A 180 8.68 -8.92 2.38
C PRO A 180 7.19 -9.20 2.18
N GLU A 181 6.77 -10.43 2.47
CA GLU A 181 5.36 -10.83 2.39
C GLU A 181 4.51 -10.07 3.42
N THR A 182 3.29 -9.70 3.03
CA THR A 182 2.29 -9.21 3.98
C THR A 182 1.92 -10.32 4.96
N ILE A 183 2.24 -10.14 6.24
CA ILE A 183 1.93 -11.10 7.30
C ILE A 183 0.40 -11.27 7.38
N ALA A 184 -0.08 -12.49 7.10
CA ALA A 184 -1.48 -12.83 7.27
C ALA A 184 -1.89 -12.63 8.73
N LYS A 185 -2.90 -11.81 8.96
CA LYS A 185 -3.46 -11.57 10.29
C LYS A 185 -4.56 -12.60 10.56
N PRO A 186 -4.73 -13.06 11.82
CA PRO A 186 -5.86 -13.90 12.17
C PRO A 186 -7.16 -13.16 11.83
N THR A 187 -8.14 -13.92 11.32
CA THR A 187 -9.40 -13.39 10.77
C THR A 187 -10.22 -12.64 11.84
N VAL A 188 -9.99 -12.94 13.11
CA VAL A 188 -10.48 -12.24 14.31
C VAL A 188 -9.40 -12.34 15.39
N SER A 189 -9.38 -11.47 16.40
CA SER A 189 -8.63 -11.75 17.64
C SER A 189 -9.03 -13.14 18.12
N ASN A 190 -8.11 -14.10 18.07
CA ASN A 190 -8.34 -15.52 18.34
C ASN A 190 -7.75 -15.89 19.72
N PRO A 191 -8.37 -15.45 20.85
CA PRO A 191 -7.85 -15.70 22.19
C PRO A 191 -7.89 -17.19 22.58
N LEU A 192 -8.57 -18.04 21.81
CA LEU A 192 -8.76 -19.46 22.07
C LEU A 192 -7.91 -20.38 21.17
N ASN A 193 -6.98 -19.84 20.36
CA ASN A 193 -6.16 -20.60 19.40
C ASN A 193 -6.99 -21.58 18.54
N GLN A 194 -8.18 -21.18 18.10
CA GLN A 194 -8.99 -21.98 17.18
C GLN A 194 -8.32 -22.07 15.81
N PHE A 195 -8.60 -23.14 15.07
CA PHE A 195 -8.09 -23.33 13.72
C PHE A 195 -8.55 -22.17 12.81
N ASP A 196 -7.58 -21.46 12.22
CA ASP A 196 -7.83 -20.39 11.25
C ASP A 196 -7.42 -20.88 9.86
N ALA A 197 -8.42 -21.17 9.02
CA ALA A 197 -8.22 -21.66 7.67
C ALA A 197 -7.42 -20.69 6.79
N ASN A 198 -7.57 -19.37 7.02
CA ASN A 198 -6.85 -18.34 6.25
C ASN A 198 -5.37 -18.32 6.62
N LEU A 199 -5.04 -18.49 7.91
CA LEU A 199 -3.64 -18.61 8.35
C LEU A 199 -2.99 -19.88 7.80
N MET A 200 -3.69 -21.02 7.86
CA MET A 200 -3.18 -22.27 7.29
C MET A 200 -2.96 -22.14 5.77
N GLN A 201 -3.91 -21.53 5.05
CA GLN A 201 -3.78 -21.30 3.61
C GLN A 201 -2.61 -20.37 3.28
N ALA A 202 -2.41 -19.30 4.04
CA ALA A 202 -1.26 -18.40 3.89
C ALA A 202 0.07 -19.14 4.12
N GLU A 203 0.14 -20.03 5.12
CA GLU A 203 1.31 -20.87 5.37
C GLU A 203 1.56 -21.85 4.22
N GLN A 204 0.51 -22.47 3.66
CA GLN A 204 0.64 -23.32 2.47
C GLN A 204 1.18 -22.54 1.27
N PHE A 205 0.71 -21.31 1.03
CA PHE A 205 1.23 -20.45 -0.04
C PHE A 205 2.70 -20.10 0.16
N LYS A 206 3.10 -19.79 1.40
CA LYS A 206 4.49 -19.52 1.75
C LYS A 206 5.38 -20.74 1.52
N ASN A 207 4.93 -21.92 1.96
CA ASN A 207 5.66 -23.17 1.78
C ASN A 207 5.82 -23.52 0.29
N CYS A 208 4.75 -23.37 -0.49
CA CYS A 208 4.79 -23.59 -1.94
C CYS A 208 5.74 -22.60 -2.64
N THR A 209 5.71 -21.32 -2.25
CA THR A 209 6.64 -20.30 -2.79
C THR A 209 8.09 -20.65 -2.46
N ALA A 210 8.38 -21.05 -1.21
CA ALA A 210 9.72 -21.45 -0.79
C ALA A 210 10.23 -22.69 -1.54
N GLU A 211 9.35 -23.67 -1.81
CA GLU A 211 9.65 -24.85 -2.61
C GLU A 211 10.01 -24.47 -4.05
N LEU A 212 9.15 -23.69 -4.73
CA LEU A 212 9.36 -23.25 -6.12
C LEU A 212 10.66 -22.46 -6.28
N ARG A 213 11.01 -21.64 -5.27
CA ARG A 213 12.24 -20.83 -5.29
C ARG A 213 13.52 -21.65 -5.30
N ARG A 214 13.51 -22.89 -4.80
CA ARG A 214 14.68 -23.79 -4.89
C ARG A 214 15.03 -24.17 -6.32
N SER A 215 14.07 -24.10 -7.24
CA SER A 215 14.22 -24.52 -8.63
C SER A 215 14.56 -23.39 -9.60
N VAL A 216 14.68 -22.16 -9.09
CA VAL A 216 14.91 -20.95 -9.90
C VAL A 216 16.27 -20.98 -10.60
N GLU A 217 17.30 -21.51 -9.94
CA GLU A 217 18.62 -21.65 -10.55
C GLU A 217 18.59 -22.58 -11.79
N GLY A 218 17.76 -23.64 -11.73
CA GLY A 218 17.51 -24.50 -12.88
C GLY A 218 16.83 -23.74 -14.02
N ALA A 219 15.77 -22.98 -13.70
CA ALA A 219 15.06 -22.17 -14.68
C ALA A 219 15.97 -21.13 -15.36
N GLU A 220 16.84 -20.46 -14.60
CA GLU A 220 17.85 -19.52 -15.13
C GLU A 220 18.80 -20.22 -16.10
N LYS A 221 19.32 -21.41 -15.74
CA LYS A 221 20.21 -22.21 -16.59
C LYS A 221 19.53 -22.65 -17.88
N LEU A 222 18.27 -23.09 -17.84
CA LEU A 222 17.52 -23.47 -19.03
C LEU A 222 17.32 -22.28 -19.96
N LEU A 223 16.86 -21.14 -19.46
CA LEU A 223 16.67 -19.94 -20.29
C LEU A 223 18.00 -19.47 -20.92
N LYS A 224 19.12 -19.51 -20.19
CA LYS A 224 20.47 -19.23 -20.74
C LYS A 224 20.84 -20.23 -21.85
N ARG A 225 20.60 -21.54 -21.66
CA ARG A 225 20.82 -22.56 -22.69
C ARG A 225 19.94 -22.38 -23.93
N LEU A 226 18.67 -21.98 -23.75
CA LEU A 226 17.77 -21.68 -24.86
C LEU A 226 18.33 -20.54 -25.72
N LEU A 227 18.89 -19.50 -25.08
CA LEU A 227 19.55 -18.39 -25.78
C LEU A 227 20.83 -18.81 -26.51
N GLU A 228 21.59 -19.74 -25.94
CA GLU A 228 22.84 -20.28 -26.52
C GLU A 228 22.59 -21.30 -27.63
N SER A 229 21.42 -21.94 -27.64
CA SER A 229 21.02 -22.86 -28.70
C SER A 229 20.86 -22.07 -30.01
N ASN A 230 21.88 -22.13 -30.87
CA ASN A 230 22.03 -21.37 -32.12
C ASN A 230 20.98 -21.67 -33.21
N ARG A 231 19.82 -22.24 -32.87
CA ARG A 231 18.75 -22.51 -33.81
C ARG A 231 17.84 -21.28 -33.88
N LYS A 232 17.76 -20.63 -35.04
CA LYS A 232 16.79 -19.55 -35.34
C LYS A 232 15.37 -20.12 -35.43
N ILE A 233 14.90 -20.76 -34.36
CA ILE A 233 13.59 -21.41 -34.29
C ILE A 233 12.54 -20.35 -33.94
N HIS A 234 11.41 -20.44 -34.61
CA HIS A 234 10.20 -19.71 -34.24
C HIS A 234 9.54 -20.41 -33.07
N MET A 235 9.24 -19.67 -32.00
CA MET A 235 8.45 -20.21 -30.90
C MET A 235 6.98 -20.18 -31.30
N ILE A 236 6.30 -21.33 -31.16
CA ILE A 236 4.89 -21.49 -31.46
C ILE A 236 4.12 -21.26 -30.16
N VAL A 237 3.36 -20.17 -30.10
CA VAL A 237 2.48 -19.86 -28.97
C VAL A 237 1.08 -20.41 -29.29
N PRO A 238 0.56 -21.34 -28.49
CA PRO A 238 -0.79 -21.85 -28.66
C PRO A 238 -1.80 -20.73 -28.41
N THR A 239 -2.79 -20.62 -29.28
CA THR A 239 -3.95 -19.77 -29.01
C THR A 239 -5.07 -20.60 -28.36
N LYS A 240 -6.14 -19.93 -27.95
CA LYS A 240 -7.31 -20.60 -27.35
C LYS A 240 -7.92 -21.69 -28.24
N ASP A 241 -7.84 -21.58 -29.58
CA ASP A 241 -8.56 -22.54 -30.43
C ASP A 241 -7.89 -23.92 -30.40
N CYS A 242 -6.57 -24.00 -30.16
CA CYS A 242 -5.85 -25.25 -29.89
C CYS A 242 -6.48 -26.09 -28.76
N PHE A 243 -7.23 -25.44 -27.87
CA PHE A 243 -7.92 -26.05 -26.75
C PHE A 243 -9.43 -26.23 -27.01
N LEU A 244 -10.07 -25.28 -27.70
CA LEU A 244 -11.52 -25.31 -27.97
C LEU A 244 -11.95 -26.47 -28.88
N GLU A 245 -11.14 -26.87 -29.87
CA GLU A 245 -11.48 -28.01 -30.73
C GLU A 245 -11.60 -29.31 -29.92
N ALA A 246 -10.71 -29.50 -28.95
CA ALA A 246 -10.72 -30.65 -28.06
C ALA A 246 -12.01 -30.69 -27.20
N LEU A 247 -12.62 -29.53 -26.92
CA LEU A 247 -13.92 -29.42 -26.26
C LEU A 247 -15.12 -29.61 -27.21
N SER A 248 -14.92 -29.66 -28.53
CA SER A 248 -16.01 -29.84 -29.50
C SER A 248 -16.27 -31.31 -29.85
N LYS A 249 -15.28 -32.19 -29.65
CA LYS A 249 -15.38 -33.63 -29.91
C LYS A 249 -16.09 -34.31 -28.73
N GLU A 250 -17.09 -35.16 -29.01
CA GLU A 250 -17.71 -35.98 -27.97
C GLU A 250 -16.67 -36.96 -27.38
N PRO A 251 -16.66 -37.16 -26.06
CA PRO A 251 -15.74 -38.12 -25.46
C PRO A 251 -16.11 -39.55 -25.91
N ASN A 252 -15.24 -40.19 -26.68
CA ASN A 252 -15.41 -41.58 -27.10
C ASN A 252 -15.22 -42.52 -25.89
N LEU A 253 -16.29 -42.78 -25.15
CA LEU A 253 -16.34 -43.78 -24.09
C LEU A 253 -16.76 -45.13 -24.71
N THR A 254 -15.88 -45.78 -25.48
CA THR A 254 -16.12 -47.14 -25.99
C THR A 254 -15.47 -48.19 -25.09
N ALA A 255 -16.23 -49.24 -24.75
CA ALA A 255 -15.88 -50.30 -23.79
C ALA A 255 -14.60 -51.11 -24.11
N ASP A 256 -14.07 -51.06 -25.34
CA ASP A 256 -12.85 -51.81 -25.71
C ASP A 256 -11.55 -51.25 -25.11
N SER A 257 -11.58 -50.03 -24.52
CA SER A 257 -10.41 -49.46 -23.83
C SER A 257 -10.18 -49.98 -22.40
N ILE A 258 -11.05 -50.88 -21.91
CA ILE A 258 -11.08 -51.33 -20.51
C ILE A 258 -10.18 -52.58 -20.26
N LEU A 259 -9.81 -53.34 -21.30
CA LEU A 259 -9.17 -54.66 -21.11
C LEU A 259 -7.63 -54.70 -21.18
N ASN A 260 -6.92 -53.58 -21.38
CA ASN A 260 -5.45 -53.55 -21.46
C ASN A 260 -4.81 -52.84 -20.25
N LEU A 261 -4.80 -53.55 -19.12
CA LEU A 261 -4.37 -53.13 -17.77
C LEU A 261 -2.86 -52.82 -17.60
N GLY A 262 -2.13 -52.51 -18.68
CA GLY A 262 -0.70 -52.17 -18.65
C GLY A 262 -0.32 -50.90 -19.41
N ASN A 263 -1.28 -50.29 -20.12
CA ASN A 263 -1.08 -49.07 -20.89
C ASN A 263 -2.24 -48.12 -20.56
N MET A 264 -2.00 -47.17 -19.66
CA MET A 264 -2.84 -45.96 -19.54
C MET A 264 -2.65 -45.11 -20.81
N ASN A 265 -3.13 -45.58 -21.96
CA ASN A 265 -2.92 -44.89 -23.22
C ASN A 265 -4.21 -44.18 -23.66
N THR A 266 -4.28 -42.89 -23.31
CA THR A 266 -4.68 -41.78 -24.19
C THR A 266 -6.07 -41.76 -24.84
N ALA A 267 -6.92 -42.77 -24.69
CA ALA A 267 -8.20 -42.84 -25.41
C ALA A 267 -9.31 -41.94 -24.85
N SER A 268 -9.27 -41.57 -23.56
CA SER A 268 -10.34 -40.82 -22.88
C SER A 268 -10.06 -39.32 -22.70
N ILE A 269 -8.87 -38.85 -23.04
CA ILE A 269 -8.45 -37.45 -22.91
C ILE A 269 -8.54 -36.79 -24.30
N PRO A 270 -9.27 -35.68 -24.46
CA PRO A 270 -9.29 -34.94 -25.71
C PRO A 270 -7.87 -34.57 -26.17
N ALA A 271 -7.47 -35.05 -27.35
CA ALA A 271 -6.17 -34.72 -27.93
C ALA A 271 -6.16 -33.25 -28.36
N LEU A 272 -5.21 -32.47 -27.83
CA LEU A 272 -5.01 -31.07 -28.18
C LEU A 272 -4.31 -30.95 -29.54
N ASP A 273 -4.78 -30.01 -30.37
CA ASP A 273 -4.15 -29.69 -31.65
C ASP A 273 -3.42 -28.34 -31.57
N PHE A 274 -2.13 -28.39 -31.23
CA PHE A 274 -1.24 -27.23 -31.19
C PHE A 274 -0.89 -26.66 -32.59
N GLN A 275 -1.28 -27.35 -33.67
CA GLN A 275 -1.07 -26.89 -35.04
C GLN A 275 -2.25 -26.09 -35.62
N MET A 276 -3.44 -26.19 -35.01
CA MET A 276 -4.67 -25.60 -35.56
C MET A 276 -4.65 -24.06 -35.64
N SER A 277 -4.27 -23.36 -34.58
CA SER A 277 -4.08 -21.91 -34.61
C SER A 277 -2.99 -21.46 -33.63
N ASN A 278 -1.90 -20.94 -34.18
CA ASN A 278 -0.74 -20.52 -33.40
C ASN A 278 -0.19 -19.16 -33.84
N ILE A 279 0.38 -18.46 -32.86
CA ILE A 279 1.13 -17.24 -33.11
C ILE A 279 2.61 -17.64 -33.18
N ARG A 280 3.25 -17.32 -34.31
CA ARG A 280 4.68 -17.56 -34.49
C ARG A 280 5.46 -16.35 -34.03
N LEU A 281 6.25 -16.53 -32.98
CA LEU A 281 7.19 -15.51 -32.55
C LEU A 281 8.48 -15.60 -33.33
N ASP A 282 8.91 -14.47 -33.86
CA ASP A 282 10.22 -14.38 -34.47
C ASP A 282 11.32 -14.53 -33.42
N TYR A 283 12.46 -15.02 -33.90
CA TYR A 283 13.61 -15.29 -33.06
C TYR A 283 14.02 -14.09 -32.20
N ASN A 284 13.97 -12.88 -32.76
CA ASN A 284 14.41 -11.68 -32.03
C ASN A 284 13.43 -11.33 -30.90
N SER A 285 12.12 -11.42 -31.15
CA SER A 285 11.12 -11.08 -30.13
C SER A 285 11.18 -12.02 -28.94
N TRP A 286 11.17 -13.34 -29.14
CA TRP A 286 11.22 -14.25 -27.99
C TRP A 286 12.57 -14.22 -27.27
N THR A 287 13.68 -14.04 -28.00
CA THR A 287 15.03 -13.83 -27.42
C THR A 287 15.06 -12.61 -26.50
N LEU A 288 14.48 -11.49 -26.95
CA LEU A 288 14.41 -10.26 -26.16
C LEU A 288 13.52 -10.43 -24.93
N THR A 289 12.40 -11.15 -25.03
CA THR A 289 11.54 -11.44 -23.87
C THR A 289 12.25 -12.32 -22.83
N VAL A 290 13.03 -13.32 -23.28
CA VAL A 290 13.84 -14.15 -22.38
C VAL A 290 14.92 -13.32 -21.70
N LEU A 291 15.67 -12.51 -22.46
CA LEU A 291 16.69 -11.60 -21.90
C LEU A 291 16.09 -10.62 -20.90
N TYR A 292 14.90 -10.06 -21.18
CA TYR A 292 14.21 -9.18 -20.26
C TYR A 292 13.84 -9.89 -18.94
N SER A 293 13.30 -11.11 -19.03
CA SER A 293 12.94 -11.90 -17.84
C SER A 293 14.16 -12.25 -16.98
N LEU A 294 15.27 -12.63 -17.62
CA LEU A 294 16.56 -12.88 -16.95
C LEU A 294 17.11 -11.60 -16.31
N MET A 295 17.10 -10.48 -17.04
CA MET A 295 17.54 -9.18 -16.55
C MET A 295 16.76 -8.77 -15.29
N CYS A 296 15.43 -8.89 -15.29
CA CYS A 296 14.60 -8.58 -14.12
C CYS A 296 14.99 -9.45 -12.91
N ASN A 297 15.23 -10.74 -13.13
CA ASN A 297 15.65 -11.65 -12.06
C ASN A 297 17.06 -11.34 -11.56
N HIS A 298 18.03 -11.14 -12.45
CA HIS A 298 19.41 -10.76 -12.10
C HIS A 298 19.45 -9.43 -11.32
N PHE A 299 18.63 -8.46 -11.71
CA PHE A 299 18.50 -7.18 -11.01
C PHE A 299 17.96 -7.40 -9.59
N ALA A 300 16.84 -8.11 -9.45
CA ALA A 300 16.26 -8.42 -8.14
C ALA A 300 17.21 -9.27 -7.27
N ALA A 301 18.08 -10.06 -7.90
CA ALA A 301 19.11 -10.84 -7.22
C ALA A 301 20.39 -10.05 -6.87
N GLY A 302 20.49 -8.78 -7.25
CA GLY A 302 21.69 -7.96 -7.03
C GLY A 302 22.89 -8.38 -7.89
N LYS A 303 22.68 -9.15 -8.96
CA LYS A 303 23.72 -9.58 -9.90
C LYS A 303 24.00 -8.46 -10.90
N VAL A 304 24.72 -7.43 -10.45
CA VAL A 304 24.95 -6.17 -11.18
C VAL A 304 25.54 -6.40 -12.58
N GLN A 305 26.57 -7.25 -12.70
CA GLN A 305 27.24 -7.47 -13.98
C GLN A 305 26.37 -8.23 -14.98
N GLU A 306 25.65 -9.27 -14.53
CA GLU A 306 24.76 -10.04 -15.40
C GLU A 306 23.61 -9.17 -15.90
N THR A 307 23.03 -8.37 -15.01
CA THR A 307 21.99 -7.38 -15.35
C THR A 307 22.47 -6.42 -16.43
N ARG A 308 23.68 -5.87 -16.28
CA ARG A 308 24.27 -4.95 -17.26
C ARG A 308 24.47 -5.63 -18.62
N ASN A 309 25.02 -6.85 -18.62
CA ASN A 309 25.27 -7.61 -19.86
C ASN A 309 23.96 -7.90 -20.61
N ASP A 310 22.91 -8.29 -19.90
CA ASP A 310 21.59 -8.55 -20.49
C ASP A 310 20.96 -7.27 -21.03
N LEU A 311 21.05 -6.16 -20.28
CA LEU A 311 20.54 -4.86 -20.70
C LEU A 311 21.23 -4.34 -21.97
N GLU A 312 22.56 -4.44 -22.05
CA GLU A 312 23.33 -4.07 -23.25
C GLU A 312 22.93 -4.92 -24.47
N ARG A 313 22.68 -6.24 -24.26
CA ARG A 313 22.18 -7.15 -25.29
C ARG A 313 20.77 -6.78 -25.76
N ILE A 314 19.88 -6.37 -24.84
CA ILE A 314 18.52 -5.91 -25.17
C ILE A 314 18.60 -4.64 -26.01
N VAL A 315 19.31 -3.62 -25.53
CA VAL A 315 19.47 -2.32 -26.22
C VAL A 315 20.03 -2.51 -27.64
N LYS A 316 21.07 -3.34 -27.79
CA LYS A 316 21.68 -3.61 -29.10
C LYS A 316 20.72 -4.25 -30.09
N ASN A 317 19.82 -5.12 -29.63
CA ASN A 317 18.90 -5.87 -30.49
C ASN A 317 17.50 -5.23 -30.58
N TRP A 318 17.23 -4.19 -29.79
CA TRP A 318 15.94 -3.51 -29.76
C TRP A 318 15.43 -3.00 -31.12
N PRO A 319 16.27 -2.44 -32.03
CA PRO A 319 15.78 -2.01 -33.35
C PRO A 319 15.19 -3.15 -34.19
N LYS A 320 15.52 -4.41 -33.86
CA LYS A 320 15.01 -5.61 -34.53
C LYS A 320 13.73 -6.16 -33.87
N TYR A 321 13.32 -5.58 -32.75
CA TYR A 321 12.08 -5.93 -32.06
C TYR A 321 10.89 -5.37 -32.84
N LYS A 322 9.99 -6.25 -33.29
CA LYS A 322 8.77 -5.84 -33.98
C LYS A 322 7.71 -5.46 -32.95
N LYS A 323 7.53 -4.16 -32.72
CA LYS A 323 6.40 -3.64 -31.93
C LYS A 323 5.08 -3.99 -32.61
N GLY A 324 4.09 -4.44 -31.84
CA GLY A 324 2.70 -4.57 -32.29
C GLY A 324 2.29 -5.90 -32.96
N LEU A 325 3.02 -7.01 -32.77
CA LEU A 325 2.51 -8.30 -33.24
C LEU A 325 1.37 -8.84 -32.36
N VAL A 326 1.33 -8.46 -31.07
CA VAL A 326 0.22 -8.74 -30.14
C VAL A 326 0.27 -7.73 -29.00
N ASP A 327 -0.71 -6.84 -28.89
CA ASP A 327 -0.90 -6.03 -27.69
C ASP A 327 -1.24 -6.95 -26.50
N ASN A 328 -0.51 -6.82 -25.39
CA ASN A 328 -0.77 -7.47 -24.10
C ASN A 328 -0.52 -8.99 -23.99
N VAL A 329 0.72 -9.45 -24.18
CA VAL A 329 1.16 -10.83 -23.88
C VAL A 329 2.24 -10.79 -22.80
N VAL A 330 2.54 -11.95 -22.19
CA VAL A 330 3.85 -12.29 -21.56
C VAL A 330 5.07 -11.83 -22.37
N LEU A 331 4.89 -11.54 -23.66
CA LEU A 331 5.92 -11.17 -24.63
C LEU A 331 6.19 -9.67 -24.73
N GLY A 332 5.34 -8.83 -24.12
CA GLY A 332 5.54 -7.39 -24.11
C GLY A 332 6.61 -6.98 -23.11
N ILE A 333 7.68 -6.36 -23.59
CA ILE A 333 8.66 -5.71 -22.72
C ILE A 333 8.07 -4.35 -22.32
N ASN A 334 7.91 -4.11 -21.02
CA ASN A 334 7.46 -2.80 -20.54
C ASN A 334 8.57 -1.78 -20.79
N GLU A 335 8.33 -0.87 -21.74
CA GLU A 335 9.31 0.14 -22.15
C GLU A 335 9.66 1.12 -21.03
N ASN A 336 8.72 1.40 -20.12
CA ASN A 336 8.97 2.27 -18.98
C ASN A 336 9.92 1.61 -17.97
N ASP A 337 9.68 0.33 -17.66
CA ASP A 337 10.55 -0.43 -16.76
C ASP A 337 11.94 -0.56 -17.38
N LEU A 338 12.03 -0.91 -18.66
CA LEU A 338 13.30 -1.03 -19.39
C LEU A 338 14.07 0.30 -19.43
N THR A 339 13.35 1.42 -19.62
CA THR A 339 13.93 2.78 -19.55
C THR A 339 14.52 3.03 -18.17
N GLY A 340 13.76 2.75 -17.10
CA GLY A 340 14.23 2.88 -15.72
C GLY A 340 15.49 2.06 -15.42
N TYR A 341 15.54 0.81 -15.90
CA TYR A 341 16.75 -0.01 -15.79
C TYR A 341 17.94 0.59 -16.55
N CYS A 342 17.73 1.10 -17.77
CA CYS A 342 18.80 1.74 -18.53
C CYS A 342 19.34 3.00 -17.85
N GLU A 343 18.45 3.82 -17.29
CA GLU A 343 18.83 5.01 -16.52
C GLU A 343 19.62 4.65 -15.27
N ALA A 344 19.17 3.66 -14.50
CA ALA A 344 19.85 3.20 -13.29
C ALA A 344 21.28 2.70 -13.55
N TYR A 345 21.53 2.11 -14.73
CA TYR A 345 22.84 1.59 -15.12
C TYR A 345 23.64 2.52 -16.05
N GLY A 346 23.11 3.71 -16.36
CA GLY A 346 23.76 4.70 -17.23
C GLY A 346 23.92 4.25 -18.69
N ILE A 347 23.02 3.38 -19.19
CA ILE A 347 23.06 2.84 -20.56
C ILE A 347 22.23 3.72 -21.49
N THR A 348 22.83 4.14 -22.60
CA THR A 348 22.17 4.90 -23.67
C THR A 348 21.18 4.01 -24.42
N HIS A 349 19.94 4.48 -24.55
CA HIS A 349 18.85 3.74 -25.17
C HIS A 349 17.99 4.64 -26.08
N SER A 350 17.17 4.04 -26.93
CA SER A 350 16.32 4.72 -27.93
C SER A 350 14.83 4.38 -27.79
N PHE A 351 14.42 3.83 -26.64
CA PHE A 351 13.12 3.20 -26.45
C PHE A 351 11.96 4.21 -26.36
N SER A 352 12.21 5.40 -25.81
CA SER A 352 11.21 6.46 -25.61
C SER A 352 11.73 7.84 -26.05
N LEU A 353 10.81 8.73 -26.41
CA LEU A 353 11.08 10.16 -26.52
C LEU A 353 11.40 10.68 -25.12
N SER A 354 12.68 10.89 -24.88
CA SER A 354 13.26 11.37 -23.64
C SER A 354 12.39 12.41 -22.92
N THR A 355 11.89 12.06 -21.74
CA THR A 355 11.74 13.07 -20.67
C THR A 355 13.14 13.67 -20.49
N PRO A 356 13.33 15.00 -20.52
CA PRO A 356 14.66 15.58 -20.56
C PRO A 356 15.50 15.08 -19.38
N ARG A 357 16.69 14.52 -19.69
CA ARG A 357 17.75 14.06 -18.77
C ARG A 357 18.15 15.06 -17.67
N PHE A 358 17.67 16.30 -17.75
CA PHE A 358 17.92 17.39 -16.81
C PHE A 358 17.40 17.13 -15.38
N GLN A 359 16.54 16.15 -15.14
CA GLN A 359 15.92 15.97 -13.81
C GLN A 359 16.79 15.21 -12.78
N ASN A 360 17.67 14.29 -13.20
CA ASN A 360 18.46 13.50 -12.26
C ASN A 360 19.77 14.18 -11.83
N GLU A 361 20.39 15.02 -12.67
CA GLU A 361 21.61 15.75 -12.30
C GLU A 361 21.34 16.82 -11.22
N LEU A 362 20.12 17.36 -11.15
CA LEU A 362 19.75 18.37 -10.15
C LEU A 362 19.65 17.80 -8.74
N MET A 363 19.34 16.50 -8.55
CA MET A 363 19.16 15.91 -7.21
C MET A 363 20.41 16.00 -6.32
N PHE A 364 21.61 16.05 -6.91
CA PHE A 364 22.89 16.09 -6.18
C PHE A 364 23.66 17.40 -6.36
N GLN A 365 23.11 18.39 -7.07
CA GLN A 365 23.75 19.69 -7.21
C GLN A 365 23.54 20.54 -5.96
N ALA A 366 24.59 21.29 -5.58
CA ALA A 366 24.50 22.25 -4.49
C ALA A 366 23.45 23.34 -4.83
N ILE A 367 22.53 23.57 -3.90
CA ILE A 367 21.49 24.60 -4.02
C ILE A 367 22.15 25.97 -4.16
N ASN A 368 21.83 26.68 -5.23
CA ASN A 368 22.35 28.01 -5.55
C ASN A 368 21.23 28.90 -6.11
N GLU A 369 21.53 30.14 -6.46
CA GLU A 369 20.52 31.09 -6.97
C GLU A 369 19.82 30.59 -8.24
N LYS A 370 20.50 29.82 -9.10
CA LYS A 370 19.89 29.23 -10.31
C LYS A 370 18.85 28.15 -9.98
N THR A 371 18.83 27.62 -8.76
CA THR A 371 17.82 26.66 -8.31
C THR A 371 16.43 27.30 -8.28
N LEU A 372 16.31 28.60 -8.01
CA LEU A 372 15.03 29.33 -8.06
C LEU A 372 14.45 29.37 -9.47
N ASP A 373 15.29 29.52 -10.50
CA ASP A 373 14.86 29.59 -11.90
C ASP A 373 14.30 28.26 -12.43
N VAL A 374 14.71 27.14 -11.82
CA VAL A 374 14.35 25.78 -12.27
C VAL A 374 13.37 25.08 -11.32
N LEU A 375 13.06 25.69 -10.16
CA LEU A 375 12.28 25.07 -9.08
C LEU A 375 10.91 24.52 -9.52
N ASP A 376 10.22 25.24 -10.41
CA ASP A 376 8.93 24.83 -10.97
C ASP A 376 9.03 23.59 -11.87
N ASN A 377 10.21 23.31 -12.42
CA ASN A 377 10.48 22.19 -13.34
C ASN A 377 11.20 21.01 -12.68
N CYS A 378 11.49 21.10 -11.37
CA CYS A 378 12.17 20.05 -10.61
C CYS A 378 11.24 18.87 -10.29
N SER A 379 11.84 17.70 -10.06
CA SER A 379 11.11 16.52 -9.56
C SER A 379 10.55 16.80 -8.15
N LEU A 380 9.42 16.16 -7.81
CA LEU A 380 8.81 16.29 -6.48
C LEU A 380 9.81 15.96 -5.35
N VAL A 381 10.66 14.95 -5.55
CA VAL A 381 11.69 14.53 -4.60
C VAL A 381 12.71 15.64 -4.36
N HIS A 382 13.24 16.24 -5.43
CA HIS A 382 14.19 17.35 -5.30
C HIS A 382 13.56 18.56 -4.65
N ARG A 383 12.29 18.85 -4.98
CA ARG A 383 11.54 19.97 -4.38
C ARG A 383 11.35 19.79 -2.87
N LEU A 384 11.00 18.58 -2.42
CA LEU A 384 10.88 18.24 -1.01
C LEU A 384 12.23 18.29 -0.29
N GLU A 385 13.32 17.88 -0.93
CA GLU A 385 14.66 17.99 -0.36
C GLU A 385 15.11 19.46 -0.21
N CYS A 386 14.86 20.30 -1.22
CA CYS A 386 15.06 21.74 -1.12
C CYS A 386 14.24 22.35 0.02
N GLN A 387 12.99 21.92 0.21
CA GLN A 387 12.14 22.37 1.32
C GLN A 387 12.67 21.91 2.67
N ARG A 388 13.16 20.67 2.79
CA ARG A 388 13.78 20.13 4.01
C ARG A 388 14.99 20.95 4.42
N ILE A 389 15.89 21.22 3.47
CA ILE A 389 17.09 22.05 3.68
C ILE A 389 16.69 23.49 3.99
N ALA A 390 15.68 24.02 3.29
CA ALA A 390 15.21 25.37 3.49
C ALA A 390 14.55 25.57 4.86
N CYS A 391 13.91 24.55 5.43
CA CYS A 391 13.34 24.60 6.77
C CYS A 391 14.41 24.70 7.87
N THR A 392 15.61 24.16 7.67
CA THR A 392 16.68 24.13 8.70
C THR A 392 17.77 25.18 8.51
N SER A 393 17.92 25.75 7.33
CA SER A 393 18.95 26.76 7.03
C SER A 393 18.52 28.19 7.38
N GLU A 394 19.44 29.06 7.80
CA GLU A 394 19.20 30.50 8.04
C GLU A 394 19.57 31.38 6.83
N SER A 395 19.84 30.78 5.67
CA SER A 395 20.22 31.52 4.46
C SER A 395 19.02 32.24 3.81
N ALA A 396 19.23 33.49 3.38
CA ALA A 396 18.21 34.25 2.66
C ALA A 396 17.75 33.58 1.35
N LEU A 397 18.67 32.87 0.66
CA LEU A 397 18.32 32.07 -0.53
C LEU A 397 17.34 30.94 -0.17
N MET A 398 17.53 30.33 1.00
CA MET A 398 16.69 29.23 1.46
C MET A 398 15.30 29.72 1.86
N ASP A 399 15.20 30.91 2.46
CA ASP A 399 13.90 31.54 2.74
C ASP A 399 13.13 31.86 1.45
N ASN A 400 13.83 32.27 0.37
CA ASN A 400 13.19 32.48 -0.94
C ASN A 400 12.68 31.17 -1.56
N ILE A 401 13.47 30.10 -1.50
CA ILE A 401 13.05 28.76 -1.95
C ILE A 401 11.85 28.26 -1.14
N LEU A 402 11.85 28.52 0.17
CA LEU A 402 10.75 28.16 1.07
C LEU A 402 9.45 28.90 0.69
N ALA A 403 9.55 30.18 0.35
CA ALA A 403 8.43 30.98 -0.11
C ALA A 403 7.85 30.48 -1.45
N GLU A 404 8.69 30.17 -2.44
CA GLU A 404 8.27 29.58 -3.72
C GLU A 404 7.55 28.23 -3.54
N ASN A 405 8.08 27.37 -2.67
CA ASN A 405 7.48 26.06 -2.37
C ASN A 405 6.12 26.18 -1.68
N ILE A 406 5.99 27.04 -0.67
CA ILE A 406 4.73 27.23 0.05
C ILE A 406 3.61 27.67 -0.90
N ILE A 407 3.90 28.61 -1.80
CA ILE A 407 2.86 29.09 -2.72
C ILE A 407 2.46 28.01 -3.74
N SER A 408 3.42 27.19 -4.19
CA SER A 408 3.09 26.05 -5.04
C SER A 408 2.31 24.96 -4.30
N GLU A 409 2.60 24.71 -3.02
CA GLU A 409 1.85 23.78 -2.17
C GLU A 409 0.40 24.25 -2.02
N TYR A 410 0.19 25.53 -1.70
CA TYR A 410 -1.14 26.12 -1.62
C TYR A 410 -1.91 26.04 -2.95
N CYS A 411 -1.22 26.21 -4.08
CA CYS A 411 -1.84 26.01 -5.39
C CYS A 411 -2.31 24.57 -5.58
N ASN A 412 -1.64 23.60 -4.97
CA ASN A 412 -1.96 22.17 -5.05
C ASN A 412 -2.78 21.66 -3.84
N ASP A 413 -3.45 22.57 -3.13
CA ASP A 413 -4.33 22.27 -1.99
C ASP A 413 -3.61 21.67 -0.76
N PHE A 414 -2.30 21.89 -0.64
CA PHE A 414 -1.49 21.54 0.53
C PHE A 414 -1.25 22.77 1.42
N PRO A 415 -1.67 22.77 2.69
CA PRO A 415 -1.45 23.90 3.59
C PRO A 415 -0.03 23.92 4.17
N ALA A 416 0.59 25.09 4.23
CA ALA A 416 1.84 25.27 4.94
C ALA A 416 1.66 25.09 6.46
N THR A 417 2.69 24.54 7.12
CA THR A 417 2.68 24.38 8.58
C THR A 417 2.93 25.72 9.29
N LEU A 418 2.44 25.86 10.52
CA LEU A 418 2.60 27.08 11.31
C LEU A 418 4.08 27.43 11.54
N SER A 419 4.95 26.43 11.76
CA SER A 419 6.38 26.66 11.96
C SER A 419 7.05 27.26 10.73
N THR A 420 6.69 26.80 9.53
CA THR A 420 7.20 27.32 8.27
C THR A 420 6.78 28.78 8.05
N LEU A 421 5.52 29.11 8.34
CA LEU A 421 5.00 30.47 8.24
C LEU A 421 5.66 31.42 9.25
N MET A 422 5.87 30.98 10.49
CA MET A 422 6.55 31.77 11.52
C MET A 422 8.02 32.03 11.16
N LYS A 423 8.69 31.07 10.52
CA LYS A 423 10.05 31.24 10.01
C LYS A 423 10.12 32.32 8.94
N LEU A 424 9.25 32.26 7.92
CA LEU A 424 9.19 33.30 6.88
C LEU A 424 8.84 34.67 7.46
N ALA A 425 7.91 34.70 8.41
CA ALA A 425 7.49 35.94 9.08
C ALA A 425 8.61 36.61 9.88
N ALA A 426 9.64 35.87 10.30
CA ALA A 426 10.78 36.42 11.02
C ALA A 426 11.71 37.24 10.11
N ASN A 427 11.68 37.01 8.80
CA ASN A 427 12.59 37.64 7.83
C ASN A 427 11.82 38.50 6.82
N LYS A 428 11.91 39.84 6.97
CA LYS A 428 11.17 40.80 6.13
C LYS A 428 11.39 40.58 4.61
N PRO A 429 12.64 40.51 4.10
CA PRO A 429 12.92 40.14 2.70
C PRO A 429 12.21 38.87 2.19
N ALA A 430 12.07 37.85 3.03
CA ALA A 430 11.41 36.60 2.66
C ALA A 430 9.90 36.79 2.48
N VAL A 431 9.28 37.64 3.33
CA VAL A 431 7.88 38.04 3.19
C VAL A 431 7.69 38.85 1.89
N SER A 432 8.59 39.77 1.57
CA SER A 432 8.55 40.53 0.31
C SER A 432 8.65 39.60 -0.91
N HIS A 433 9.52 38.58 -0.85
CA HIS A 433 9.64 37.58 -1.91
C HIS A 433 8.38 36.71 -2.04
N LEU A 434 7.82 36.24 -0.92
CA LEU A 434 6.54 35.50 -0.88
C LEU A 434 5.40 36.27 -1.57
N ILE A 435 5.31 37.57 -1.30
CA ILE A 435 4.32 38.48 -1.92
C ILE A 435 4.58 38.63 -3.42
N THR A 436 5.85 38.70 -3.83
CA THR A 436 6.25 38.74 -5.25
C THR A 436 5.81 37.48 -5.98
N VAL A 437 6.00 36.29 -5.38
CA VAL A 437 5.56 35.01 -5.96
C VAL A 437 4.04 34.94 -6.09
N CYS A 438 3.30 35.35 -5.04
CA CYS A 438 1.84 35.46 -5.08
C CYS A 438 1.38 36.36 -6.25
N SER A 439 1.98 37.54 -6.36
CA SER A 439 1.67 38.53 -7.40
C SER A 439 2.00 38.01 -8.81
N ARG A 440 3.09 37.26 -8.97
CA ARG A 440 3.49 36.63 -10.24
C ARG A 440 2.45 35.61 -10.71
N LEU A 441 1.96 34.76 -9.81
CA LEU A 441 0.95 33.74 -10.14
C LEU A 441 -0.43 34.34 -10.42
N VAL A 442 -0.80 35.37 -9.65
CA VAL A 442 -1.99 36.19 -9.91
C VAL A 442 -1.97 36.78 -11.33
N LYS A 443 -0.85 37.40 -11.74
CA LYS A 443 -0.69 38.00 -13.08
C LYS A 443 -0.84 36.97 -14.20
N ARG A 444 -0.47 35.71 -13.96
CA ARG A 444 -0.64 34.58 -14.90
C ARG A 444 -2.09 34.06 -14.98
N ARG A 445 -3.04 34.61 -14.21
CA ARG A 445 -4.44 34.16 -14.07
C ARG A 445 -4.62 32.70 -13.66
N ALA A 446 -3.56 32.03 -13.20
CA ALA A 446 -3.61 30.65 -12.74
C ALA A 446 -4.20 30.60 -11.33
N LYS A 447 -5.27 29.81 -11.12
CA LYS A 447 -5.90 29.57 -9.81
C LYS A 447 -6.20 30.85 -9.01
N LEU A 448 -6.69 31.90 -9.68
CA LEU A 448 -6.94 33.23 -9.10
C LEU A 448 -7.75 33.22 -7.81
N GLN A 449 -8.81 32.39 -7.73
CA GLN A 449 -9.67 32.28 -6.54
C GLN A 449 -8.94 31.64 -5.34
N VAL A 450 -8.11 30.62 -5.60
CA VAL A 450 -7.28 29.98 -4.56
C VAL A 450 -6.28 31.01 -4.03
N MET A 451 -5.60 31.73 -4.93
CA MET A 451 -4.60 32.71 -4.53
C MET A 451 -5.20 33.89 -3.76
N LYS A 452 -6.43 34.31 -4.10
CA LYS A 452 -7.19 35.27 -3.28
C LYS A 452 -7.32 34.75 -1.86
N GLY A 453 -7.85 33.54 -1.66
CA GLY A 453 -8.01 32.89 -0.35
C GLY A 453 -6.69 32.75 0.42
N VAL A 454 -5.61 32.36 -0.26
CA VAL A 454 -4.26 32.22 0.32
C VAL A 454 -3.74 33.55 0.83
N ILE A 455 -3.84 34.62 0.03
CA ILE A 455 -3.43 35.97 0.46
C ILE A 455 -4.24 36.40 1.70
N GLN A 456 -5.56 36.18 1.73
CA GLN A 456 -6.38 36.51 2.91
C GLN A 456 -5.91 35.73 4.15
N PHE A 457 -5.62 34.44 3.98
CA PHE A 457 -5.13 33.58 5.04
C PHE A 457 -3.78 34.07 5.58
N LEU A 458 -2.82 34.37 4.69
CA LEU A 458 -1.48 34.84 5.06
C LEU A 458 -1.55 36.16 5.84
N CYS A 459 -2.45 37.08 5.49
CA CYS A 459 -2.69 38.32 6.25
C CYS A 459 -3.10 38.08 7.70
N THR A 460 -3.75 36.95 8.00
CA THR A 460 -4.12 36.59 9.39
C THR A 460 -3.01 35.91 10.16
N LYS A 461 -1.97 35.39 9.48
CA LYS A 461 -0.93 34.55 10.08
C LYS A 461 0.44 35.22 10.13
N ILE A 462 0.77 36.05 9.15
CA ILE A 462 2.05 36.76 9.07
C ILE A 462 1.84 38.20 9.57
N PRO A 463 2.52 38.63 10.64
CA PRO A 463 2.48 40.02 11.11
C PRO A 463 2.92 41.00 10.02
N ASN A 464 2.27 42.17 9.96
CA ASN A 464 2.58 43.27 9.03
C ASN A 464 2.56 42.90 7.53
N PHE A 465 2.02 41.73 7.18
CA PHE A 465 1.93 41.26 5.79
C PHE A 465 1.18 42.23 4.88
N VAL A 466 0.13 42.89 5.39
CA VAL A 466 -0.67 43.87 4.63
C VAL A 466 0.14 45.12 4.30
N GLU A 467 0.96 45.60 5.24
CA GLU A 467 1.83 46.77 5.02
C GLU A 467 2.88 46.43 3.96
N GLU A 468 3.54 45.28 4.10
CA GLU A 468 4.52 44.80 3.14
C GLU A 468 3.92 44.54 1.75
N PHE A 469 2.67 44.07 1.70
CA PHE A 469 1.98 43.82 0.44
C PHE A 469 1.74 45.12 -0.33
N LYS A 470 1.35 46.19 0.37
CA LYS A 470 1.15 47.51 -0.23
C LYS A 470 2.44 48.08 -0.79
N ASP A 471 3.56 47.84 -0.10
CA ASP A 471 4.88 48.30 -0.54
C ASP A 471 5.38 47.54 -1.78
N VAL A 472 5.17 46.22 -1.84
CA VAL A 472 5.71 45.36 -2.91
C VAL A 472 4.80 45.29 -4.14
N SER A 473 3.47 45.39 -3.97
CA SER A 473 2.49 45.19 -5.05
C SER A 473 1.36 46.25 -5.00
N PRO A 474 1.68 47.54 -5.21
CA PRO A 474 0.73 48.65 -5.06
C PRO A 474 -0.45 48.59 -6.04
N ASP A 475 -0.24 48.02 -7.23
CA ASP A 475 -1.27 47.90 -8.27
C ASP A 475 -2.37 46.88 -7.92
N CYS A 476 -2.09 45.94 -7.01
CA CYS A 476 -3.01 44.86 -6.64
C CYS A 476 -3.82 45.18 -5.36
N ASP A 477 -3.52 46.27 -4.64
CA ASP A 477 -4.13 46.57 -3.33
C ASP A 477 -5.68 46.61 -3.39
N LYS A 478 -6.24 47.32 -4.38
CA LYS A 478 -7.70 47.48 -4.52
C LYS A 478 -8.45 46.21 -4.93
N GLU A 479 -7.81 45.32 -5.69
CA GLU A 479 -8.46 44.09 -6.19
C GLU A 479 -8.53 42.99 -5.11
N TYR A 480 -7.55 42.96 -4.21
CA TYR A 480 -7.43 41.92 -3.19
C TYR A 480 -7.89 42.40 -1.82
N PHE A 481 -7.63 43.67 -1.45
CA PHE A 481 -7.90 44.20 -0.10
C PHE A 481 -9.10 45.13 0.02
N GLY A 482 -9.76 45.48 -1.10
CA GLY A 482 -10.82 46.50 -1.14
C GLY A 482 -12.02 46.29 -0.19
N ASN A 483 -12.22 45.07 0.34
CA ASN A 483 -13.30 44.73 1.27
C ASN A 483 -12.83 44.31 2.68
N PHE A 484 -11.54 44.38 2.98
CA PHE A 484 -11.05 44.02 4.31
C PHE A 484 -11.36 45.15 5.30
N ARG A 485 -12.31 44.91 6.20
CA ARG A 485 -12.47 45.77 7.38
C ARG A 485 -11.37 45.43 8.36
N ASP A 486 -10.54 46.41 8.71
CA ASP A 486 -9.65 46.31 9.86
C ASP A 486 -10.49 45.94 11.09
N ILE A 487 -10.29 44.74 11.62
CA ILE A 487 -10.82 44.39 12.93
C ILE A 487 -9.89 45.07 13.92
N SER A 488 -10.22 46.31 14.30
CA SER A 488 -9.57 47.00 15.39
C SER A 488 -9.48 46.06 16.59
N ARG A 489 -8.25 45.75 17.02
CA ARG A 489 -8.02 44.97 18.25
C ARG A 489 -8.74 45.71 19.37
N ARG A 490 -9.82 45.14 19.91
CA ARG A 490 -10.54 45.73 21.03
C ARG A 490 -9.51 46.02 22.14
N SER A 491 -9.48 47.25 22.62
CA SER A 491 -8.79 47.62 23.84
C SER A 491 -9.24 46.63 24.93
N ILE A 492 -8.32 45.78 25.37
CA ILE A 492 -8.56 44.91 26.50
C ILE A 492 -8.62 45.85 27.71
N HIS A 493 -9.76 45.93 28.38
CA HIS A 493 -9.86 46.67 29.63
C HIS A 493 -8.77 46.14 30.59
N PRO A 494 -7.95 47.01 31.20
CA PRO A 494 -6.94 46.58 32.13
C PRO A 494 -7.61 45.80 33.26
N LEU A 495 -7.02 44.66 33.63
CA LEU A 495 -7.46 43.86 34.78
C LEU A 495 -7.58 44.77 36.02
N PRO A 496 -8.61 44.59 36.88
CA PRO A 496 -8.72 45.34 38.12
C PRO A 496 -7.44 45.20 38.92
N ASN A 497 -6.90 46.32 39.41
CA ASN A 497 -5.64 46.28 40.15
C ASN A 497 -5.83 45.55 41.50
N VAL A 498 -4.72 45.06 42.06
CA VAL A 498 -4.71 44.29 43.31
C VAL A 498 -5.32 45.06 44.49
N ALA A 499 -5.28 46.40 44.46
CA ALA A 499 -5.89 47.25 45.48
C ALA A 499 -7.43 47.27 45.37
N THR A 500 -7.97 47.37 44.16
CA THR A 500 -9.42 47.33 43.88
C THR A 500 -10.02 45.97 44.25
N ILE A 501 -9.28 44.88 43.99
CA ILE A 501 -9.68 43.53 44.42
C ILE A 501 -9.64 43.42 45.96
N ARG A 502 -8.61 43.99 46.62
CA ARG A 502 -8.52 44.01 48.09
C ARG A 502 -9.63 44.82 48.74
N GLU A 503 -10.06 45.92 48.13
CA GLU A 503 -11.17 46.75 48.61
C GLU A 503 -12.51 46.00 48.53
N LEU A 504 -12.76 45.29 47.42
CA LEU A 504 -13.92 44.41 47.25
C LEU A 504 -13.95 43.23 48.25
N LEU A 505 -12.79 42.77 48.70
CA LEU A 505 -12.65 41.69 49.68
C LEU A 505 -12.62 42.18 51.13
N ASN A 506 -12.40 43.48 51.37
CA ASN A 506 -12.46 44.11 52.68
C ASN A 506 -13.92 44.47 53.02
N GLY A 507 -14.66 43.46 53.46
CA GLY A 507 -16.08 43.57 53.83
C GLY A 507 -16.92 42.36 53.40
N GLY A 508 -16.35 41.45 52.59
CA GLY A 508 -17.00 40.19 52.20
C GLY A 508 -17.06 39.15 53.32
N THR A 509 -17.95 38.16 53.19
CA THR A 509 -18.02 37.02 54.11
C THR A 509 -16.68 36.29 54.19
N ASP A 510 -16.34 35.73 55.35
CA ASP A 510 -15.06 35.03 55.59
C ASP A 510 -14.77 33.95 54.53
N VAL A 511 -15.82 33.35 53.94
CA VAL A 511 -15.75 32.38 52.84
C VAL A 511 -15.09 32.96 51.58
N TRP A 512 -15.42 34.20 51.20
CA TRP A 512 -14.82 34.84 50.03
C TRP A 512 -13.35 35.18 50.24
N ARG A 513 -13.00 35.62 51.45
CA ARG A 513 -11.60 35.85 51.83
C ARG A 513 -10.79 34.56 51.77
N LEU A 514 -11.37 33.45 52.23
CA LEU A 514 -10.75 32.14 52.14
C LEU A 514 -10.57 31.69 50.68
N ILE A 515 -11.57 31.89 49.82
CA ILE A 515 -11.51 31.52 48.39
C ILE A 515 -10.47 32.32 47.62
N VAL A 516 -10.12 33.55 48.02
CA VAL A 516 -9.14 34.37 47.29
C VAL A 516 -7.73 34.31 47.89
N SER A 517 -7.59 34.01 49.19
CA SER A 517 -6.27 33.96 49.83
C SER A 517 -5.41 32.77 49.36
N PHE A 518 -4.11 33.02 49.26
CA PHE A 518 -3.05 32.01 49.10
C PHE A 518 -2.03 32.09 50.25
N ASP A 519 -2.31 32.87 51.30
CA ASP A 519 -1.51 32.91 52.53
C ASP A 519 -1.98 31.79 53.46
N MET A 520 -1.07 30.86 53.78
CA MET A 520 -1.36 29.71 54.62
C MET A 520 -1.86 30.11 56.02
N ASN A 521 -1.32 31.19 56.60
CA ASN A 521 -1.70 31.64 57.94
C ASN A 521 -3.11 32.24 57.95
N GLU A 522 -3.46 32.98 56.90
CA GLU A 522 -4.80 33.53 56.71
C GLU A 522 -5.82 32.42 56.46
N ILE A 523 -5.49 31.45 55.58
CA ILE A 523 -6.33 30.28 55.29
C ILE A 523 -6.63 29.50 56.57
N LYS A 524 -5.63 29.20 57.41
CA LYS A 524 -5.83 28.52 58.69
C LYS A 524 -6.74 29.30 59.63
N SER A 525 -6.50 30.60 59.78
CA SER A 525 -7.29 31.46 60.66
C SER A 525 -8.76 31.49 60.22
N LEU A 526 -9.01 31.62 58.93
CA LEU A 526 -10.36 31.63 58.35
C LEU A 526 -11.03 30.26 58.45
N PHE A 527 -10.30 29.17 58.20
CA PHE A 527 -10.83 27.80 58.32
C PHE A 527 -11.21 27.46 59.77
N ALA A 528 -10.40 27.90 60.74
CA ALA A 528 -10.70 27.75 62.18
C ALA A 528 -11.93 28.56 62.61
N LYS A 529 -12.09 29.79 62.09
CA LYS A 529 -13.28 30.63 62.33
C LYS A 529 -14.57 30.00 61.78
N MET A 530 -14.48 29.24 60.68
CA MET A 530 -15.62 28.55 60.05
C MET A 530 -15.91 27.16 60.65
N THR A 531 -15.44 26.85 61.86
CA THR A 531 -15.64 25.55 62.55
C THR A 531 -15.11 24.33 61.78
N GLY A 532 -14.20 24.55 60.82
CA GLY A 532 -13.54 23.47 60.08
C GLY A 532 -14.41 22.71 59.07
N LYS A 533 -15.64 23.17 58.80
CA LYS A 533 -16.55 22.56 57.81
C LYS A 533 -16.85 23.53 56.67
N ILE A 534 -16.33 23.22 55.48
CA ILE A 534 -16.51 24.09 54.31
C ILE A 534 -16.92 23.25 53.10
N VAL A 535 -18.01 23.66 52.45
CA VAL A 535 -18.38 23.11 51.14
C VAL A 535 -17.40 23.66 50.11
N VAL A 536 -16.47 22.82 49.67
CA VAL A 536 -15.45 23.17 48.69
C VAL A 536 -16.12 23.52 47.35
N PRO A 537 -15.89 24.71 46.76
CA PRO A 537 -16.43 25.08 45.46
C PRO A 537 -16.07 24.07 44.35
N TYR A 538 -17.02 23.72 43.48
CA TYR A 538 -16.82 22.78 42.36
C TYR A 538 -15.65 23.09 41.40
N ARG A 539 -15.15 24.33 41.41
CA ARG A 539 -14.01 24.77 40.59
C ARG A 539 -12.65 24.41 41.20
N LEU A 540 -12.58 24.10 42.49
CA LEU A 540 -11.36 23.62 43.15
C LEU A 540 -11.22 22.12 42.85
N ARG A 541 -10.34 21.81 41.90
CA ARG A 541 -9.96 20.44 41.55
C ARG A 541 -8.64 20.10 42.21
N ILE A 542 -8.48 18.87 42.64
CA ILE A 542 -7.21 18.37 43.18
C ILE A 542 -6.49 17.60 42.07
N SER A 543 -5.17 17.73 41.97
CA SER A 543 -4.35 16.91 41.06
C SER A 543 -4.60 15.43 41.34
N ARG A 544 -4.93 14.65 40.31
CA ARG A 544 -5.12 13.19 40.44
C ARG A 544 -3.86 12.50 40.98
N MET A 545 -2.67 13.02 40.68
CA MET A 545 -1.40 12.45 41.17
C MET A 545 -1.28 12.49 42.69
N ILE A 546 -1.88 13.49 43.34
CA ILE A 546 -1.75 13.73 44.78
C ILE A 546 -3.05 13.32 45.52
N GLY A 547 -4.21 13.61 44.93
CA GLY A 547 -5.52 13.39 45.54
C GLY A 547 -5.85 11.92 45.83
N ASP A 548 -5.41 11.00 44.96
CA ASP A 548 -5.71 9.57 45.11
C ASP A 548 -5.00 8.97 46.34
N VAL A 549 -3.75 9.39 46.60
CA VAL A 549 -2.95 8.90 47.73
C VAL A 549 -3.41 9.52 49.05
N ILE A 550 -3.77 10.81 49.04
CA ILE A 550 -4.24 11.51 50.24
C ILE A 550 -5.63 11.03 50.68
N SER A 551 -6.50 10.69 49.72
CA SER A 551 -7.82 10.11 50.02
C SER A 551 -7.71 8.73 50.68
N ALA A 552 -6.69 7.94 50.34
CA ALA A 552 -6.43 6.65 50.98
C ALA A 552 -5.89 6.77 52.42
N ALA A 553 -5.29 7.92 52.77
CA ALA A 553 -4.68 8.19 54.08
C ALA A 553 -5.58 8.98 55.04
N ALA A 554 -6.86 9.17 54.71
CA ALA A 554 -7.80 10.12 55.33
C ALA A 554 -8.26 9.81 56.77
N SER A 555 -7.67 8.84 57.46
CA SER A 555 -8.07 8.44 58.83
C SER A 555 -7.53 9.35 59.95
N GLN A 556 -6.70 10.35 59.62
CA GLN A 556 -6.20 11.36 60.56
C GLN A 556 -6.86 12.70 60.26
N GLY A 557 -7.46 13.33 61.28
CA GLY A 557 -8.39 14.46 61.13
C GLY A 557 -7.88 15.69 60.36
N ASN A 558 -8.83 16.55 59.96
CA ASN A 558 -8.69 17.76 59.12
C ASN A 558 -8.54 17.55 57.59
N PHE A 559 -9.15 16.48 57.06
CA PHE A 559 -9.18 16.16 55.62
C PHE A 559 -9.75 17.29 54.74
N GLU A 560 -10.76 18.01 55.20
CA GLU A 560 -11.37 19.13 54.45
C GLU A 560 -10.41 20.31 54.27
N HIS A 561 -9.60 20.60 55.28
CA HIS A 561 -8.56 21.64 55.21
C HIS A 561 -7.47 21.26 54.21
N ILE A 562 -7.02 19.99 54.24
CA ILE A 562 -6.01 19.46 53.32
C ILE A 562 -6.52 19.48 51.88
N ASN A 563 -7.77 19.06 51.64
CA ASN A 563 -8.37 19.11 50.31
C ASN A 563 -8.48 20.52 49.75
N PHE A 564 -8.82 21.49 50.60
CA PHE A 564 -8.88 22.89 50.18
C PHE A 564 -7.49 23.41 49.76
N MET A 565 -6.45 23.12 50.54
CA MET A 565 -5.06 23.48 50.20
C MET A 565 -4.60 22.82 48.89
N LEU A 566 -4.90 21.54 48.69
CA LEU A 566 -4.57 20.83 47.44
C LEU A 566 -5.29 21.40 46.23
N GLY A 567 -6.54 21.83 46.39
CA GLY A 567 -7.28 22.50 45.32
C GLY A 567 -6.66 23.85 44.95
N LYS A 568 -6.15 24.59 45.93
CA LYS A 568 -5.41 25.85 45.72
C LYS A 568 -4.08 25.63 45.00
N LEU A 569 -3.40 24.53 45.31
CA LEU A 569 -2.16 24.15 44.65
C LEU A 569 -2.39 23.82 43.17
N GLU A 570 -3.47 23.09 42.84
CA GLU A 570 -3.85 22.85 41.44
C GLU A 570 -4.27 24.13 40.73
N GLN A 571 -4.91 25.07 41.42
CA GLN A 571 -5.25 26.36 40.84
C GLN A 571 -4.00 27.13 40.40
N LEU A 572 -2.94 27.14 41.22
CA LEU A 572 -1.65 27.75 40.86
C LEU A 572 -0.97 27.02 39.69
N ALA A 573 -1.10 25.68 39.63
CA ALA A 573 -0.60 24.88 38.52
C ALA A 573 -1.29 25.22 37.20
N VAL A 574 -2.62 25.32 37.20
CA VAL A 574 -3.43 25.65 36.02
C VAL A 574 -3.17 27.09 35.53
N ILE A 575 -2.90 28.02 36.45
CA ILE A 575 -2.58 29.42 36.11
C ILE A 575 -1.13 29.56 35.59
N GLY A 576 -0.26 28.58 35.87
CA GLY A 576 1.15 28.59 35.46
C GLY A 576 2.05 29.44 36.35
N ASP A 577 1.63 29.78 37.58
CA ASP A 577 2.46 30.53 38.53
C ASP A 577 3.35 29.58 39.34
N GLY A 578 4.42 29.09 38.70
CA GLY A 578 5.37 28.14 39.29
C GLY A 578 6.19 28.70 40.46
N ALA A 579 6.25 30.03 40.64
CA ALA A 579 6.96 30.64 41.76
C ALA A 579 6.10 30.60 43.03
N GLN A 580 4.85 31.05 42.95
CA GLN A 580 3.91 30.99 44.05
C GLN A 580 3.53 29.55 44.39
N TRP A 581 3.42 28.68 43.37
CA TRP A 581 3.16 27.24 43.54
C TRP A 581 4.20 26.57 44.43
N ARG A 582 5.50 26.82 44.20
CA ARG A 582 6.59 26.21 45.00
C ARG A 582 6.56 26.64 46.46
N THR A 583 6.35 27.93 46.72
CA THR A 583 6.24 28.44 48.09
C THR A 583 5.04 27.84 48.79
N PHE A 584 3.88 27.86 48.13
CA PHE A 584 2.63 27.32 48.69
C PHE A 584 2.69 25.80 48.90
N CYS A 585 3.30 25.05 47.97
CA CYS A 585 3.52 23.60 48.08
C CYS A 585 4.32 23.23 49.33
N ASN A 586 5.40 23.95 49.62
CA ASN A 586 6.22 23.70 50.80
C ASN A 586 5.43 23.92 52.10
N ASP A 587 4.56 24.91 52.12
CA ASP A 587 3.69 25.17 53.27
C ASP A 587 2.59 24.11 53.37
N CYS A 588 1.99 23.68 52.25
CA CYS A 588 1.03 22.56 52.23
C CYS A 588 1.62 21.27 52.82
N VAL A 589 2.85 20.90 52.45
CA VAL A 589 3.49 19.68 52.95
C VAL A 589 3.78 19.77 54.45
N LYS A 590 4.16 20.95 54.97
CA LYS A 590 4.33 21.18 56.41
C LYS A 590 3.01 21.03 57.16
N GLU A 591 1.92 21.55 56.60
CA GLU A 591 0.58 21.47 57.20
C GLU A 591 -0.02 20.07 57.23
N MET A 592 0.39 19.20 56.30
CA MET A 592 0.01 17.80 56.32
C MET A 592 0.65 17.01 57.49
N GLY A 593 1.59 17.60 58.22
CA GLY A 593 2.15 17.02 59.45
C GLY A 593 2.74 15.61 59.22
N PRO A 594 2.27 14.57 59.92
CA PRO A 594 2.73 13.19 59.71
C PRO A 594 2.48 12.65 58.29
N LEU A 595 1.39 13.07 57.62
CA LEU A 595 1.07 12.65 56.26
C LEU A 595 2.10 13.17 55.26
N GLY A 596 2.57 14.41 55.45
CA GLY A 596 3.61 15.02 54.60
C GLY A 596 5.00 14.37 54.74
N LYS A 597 5.20 13.48 55.73
CA LYS A 597 6.43 12.70 55.92
C LYS A 597 6.38 11.33 55.26
N ILE A 598 5.24 10.90 54.73
CA ILE A 598 5.12 9.63 54.01
C ILE A 598 5.87 9.74 52.68
N GLN A 599 6.84 8.86 52.48
CA GLN A 599 7.74 8.90 51.32
C GLN A 599 6.98 8.83 49.99
N GLU A 600 5.93 8.03 49.91
CA GLU A 600 5.07 7.93 48.72
C GLU A 600 4.40 9.27 48.38
N ILE A 601 3.91 10.01 49.38
CA ILE A 601 3.28 11.32 49.20
C ILE A 601 4.32 12.34 48.72
N GLN A 602 5.52 12.36 49.31
CA GLN A 602 6.61 13.26 48.91
C GLN A 602 7.04 13.05 47.46
N VAL A 603 7.12 11.79 47.01
CA VAL A 603 7.43 11.45 45.63
C VAL A 603 6.35 11.96 44.66
N ARG A 604 5.06 11.87 45.04
CA ARG A 604 3.96 12.42 44.22
C ARG A 604 4.00 13.94 44.11
N PHE A 605 4.32 14.66 45.19
CA PHE A 605 4.54 16.11 45.12
C PHE A 605 5.73 16.48 44.24
N ALA A 606 6.80 15.70 44.26
CA ALA A 606 7.95 15.92 43.37
C ALA A 606 7.60 15.70 41.89
N PHE A 607 6.82 14.65 41.57
CA PHE A 607 6.32 14.44 40.22
C PHE A 607 5.34 15.52 39.76
N ASP A 608 4.46 16.00 40.64
CA ASP A 608 3.55 17.08 40.32
C ASP A 608 4.30 18.41 40.10
N ALA A 609 5.41 18.65 40.80
CA ALA A 609 6.28 19.80 40.56
C ALA A 609 6.91 19.79 39.15
N VAL A 610 7.23 18.61 38.61
CA VAL A 610 7.72 18.46 37.23
C VAL A 610 6.61 18.76 36.21
N ARG A 611 5.35 18.46 36.53
CA ARG A 611 4.21 18.78 35.67
C ARG A 611 3.95 20.29 35.55
N VAL A 612 4.30 21.06 36.57
CA VAL A 612 4.02 22.51 36.66
C VAL A 612 5.16 23.37 36.10
N GLN A 613 6.35 22.79 35.94
CA GLN A 613 7.49 23.40 35.22
C GLN A 613 7.30 23.27 33.71
#